data_AF-A0A917HD92-F1
#
_entry.id   AF-A0A917HD92-F1
#
_cell.length_a   1.000
_cell.length_b   1.000
_cell.length_c   1.000
_cell.angle_alpha   90.00
_cell.angle_beta   90.00
_cell.angle_gamma   90.00
#
_symmetry.space_group_name_H-M   'P 1'
#
loop_
_entity.id
_entity.type
_entity.pdbx_description
1 polymer ?
#
loop_
_entity_poly.entity_id
_entity_poly.type
_entity_poly.pdbx_seq_one_letter_code
_entity_poly.pdbx_strand_id
1 'polypeptide(L)' 'MKAKVLWGVLIFFLILLAYILPYTILSGIQTWYGSFLLWGIIGILIIIANFMVTKDWGK' A
#
# COMPACT_ATOMS: atom_id res chain seq x y z
N MET A 1 17.89 11.66 -2.67
CA MET A 1 18.01 10.23 -3.08
C MET A 1 17.39 9.28 -2.04
N LYS A 2 17.83 9.28 -0.77
CA LYS A 2 17.32 8.37 0.29
C LYS A 2 15.80 8.41 0.51
N ALA A 3 15.18 9.59 0.48
CA ALA A 3 13.73 9.73 0.68
C ALA A 3 12.90 9.08 -0.45
N LYS A 4 13.32 9.21 -1.72
CA LYS A 4 12.61 8.56 -2.85
C LYS A 4 12.70 7.03 -2.77
N VAL A 5 13.86 6.51 -2.36
CA VAL A 5 14.06 5.08 -2.12
C VAL A 5 13.17 4.60 -0.97
N LEU A 6 13.07 5.37 0.13
CA LEU A 6 12.19 5.04 1.26
C LEU A 6 10.73 4.92 0.82
N TRP A 7 10.21 5.89 0.06
CA TRP A 7 8.85 5.84 -0.46
C TRP A 7 8.62 4.70 -1.46
N GLY A 8 9.60 4.40 -2.32
CA GLY A 8 9.54 3.24 -3.21
C GLY A 8 9.48 1.90 -2.45
N VAL A 9 10.29 1.75 -1.40
CA VAL A 9 10.26 0.57 -0.52
C VAL A 9 8.92 0.47 0.22
N LEU A 10 8.36 1.60 0.66
CA LEU A 10 7.05 1.64 1.29
C LEU A 10 5.94 1.15 0.34
N ILE A 11 5.95 1.60 -0.92
CA ILE A 11 4.99 1.14 -1.94
C ILE A 11 5.12 -0.38 -2.14
N PHE A 12 6.35 -0.88 -2.27
CA PHE A 12 6.59 -2.32 -2.42
C PHE A 12 6.05 -3.11 -1.22
N PHE A 13 6.28 -2.63 0.00
CA PHE A 13 5.76 -3.26 1.22
C PHE A 13 4.23 -3.25 1.28
N LEU A 14 3.58 -2.14 0.90
CA LEU A 14 2.12 -2.03 0.84
C LEU A 14 1.51 -3.00 -0.18
N ILE A 15 2.14 -3.17 -1.34
CA ILE A 15 1.72 -4.15 -2.36
C ILE A 15 1.84 -5.57 -1.80
N LEU A 16 2.95 -5.90 -1.16
CA LEU A 16 3.11 -7.20 -0.49
C LEU A 16 2.03 -7.41 0.57
N LEU A 17 1.72 -6.40 1.38
CA LEU A 17 0.68 -6.49 2.40
C LEU A 17 -0.70 -6.76 1.79
N ALA A 18 -1.02 -6.08 0.69
CA ALA A 18 -2.27 -6.26 -0.05
C ALA A 18 -2.42 -7.69 -0.62
N TYR A 19 -1.30 -8.39 -0.85
CA TYR A 19 -1.30 -9.79 -1.29
C TYR A 19 -1.16 -10.79 -0.13
N ILE A 20 -0.46 -10.45 0.95
CA ILE A 20 -0.27 -11.40 2.05
C ILE A 20 -1.53 -11.45 2.92
N LEU A 21 -2.10 -10.30 3.29
CA LEU A 21 -3.23 -10.24 4.21
C LEU A 21 -4.45 -11.09 3.78
N PRO A 22 -5.00 -10.92 2.56
CA PRO A 22 -6.17 -11.70 2.13
C PRO A 22 -5.88 -13.20 2.02
N TYR A 23 -4.72 -13.55 1.46
CA TYR A 23 -4.43 -14.92 1.04
C TYR A 23 -3.75 -15.76 2.13
N THR A 24 -3.35 -15.15 3.25
CA THR A 24 -2.74 -15.87 4.38
C THR A 24 -3.50 -15.61 5.69
N ILE A 25 -3.37 -14.42 6.27
CA ILE A 25 -3.86 -14.10 7.61
C ILE A 25 -5.39 -14.09 7.67
N LEU A 26 -6.03 -13.50 6.65
CA LEU A 26 -7.48 -13.33 6.61
C LEU A 26 -8.18 -14.47 5.84
N SER A 27 -7.44 -15.49 5.41
CA SER A 27 -7.94 -16.60 4.59
C SER A 27 -9.03 -17.42 5.28
N GLY A 28 -9.04 -17.46 6.61
CA GLY A 28 -10.05 -18.16 7.41
C GLY A 28 -11.32 -17.35 7.70
N ILE A 29 -11.41 -16.10 7.27
CA ILE A 29 -12.57 -15.24 7.53
C ILE A 29 -13.64 -15.50 6.48
N GLN A 30 -14.70 -16.20 6.88
CA GLN A 30 -15.80 -16.63 6.02
C GLN A 30 -16.49 -15.48 5.27
N THR A 31 -16.56 -14.29 5.88
CA THR A 31 -17.11 -13.07 5.26
C THR A 31 -16.24 -11.87 5.60
N TRP A 32 -15.47 -11.41 4.61
CA TRP A 32 -14.50 -10.33 4.78
C TRP A 32 -15.16 -8.94 4.65
N TYR A 33 -15.99 -8.56 5.63
CA TYR A 33 -16.62 -7.22 5.65
C TYR A 33 -15.58 -6.08 5.76
N GLY A 34 -14.41 -6.36 6.32
CA GLY A 34 -13.30 -5.42 6.43
C GLY A 34 -12.51 -5.17 5.14
N SER A 35 -12.84 -5.85 4.03
CA SER A 35 -12.15 -5.70 2.75
C SER A 35 -12.04 -4.23 2.36
N PHE A 36 -13.18 -3.54 2.26
CA PHE A 36 -13.23 -2.18 1.76
C PHE A 36 -12.36 -1.21 2.57
N LEU A 37 -12.36 -1.36 3.91
CA LEU A 37 -11.53 -0.54 4.79
C LEU A 37 -10.04 -0.82 4.59
N LEU A 38 -9.64 -2.09 4.54
CA LEU A 38 -8.23 -2.49 4.37
C LEU A 38 -7.70 -2.03 3.00
N TRP A 39 -8.42 -2.34 1.93
CA TRP A 39 -8.04 -1.94 0.57
C TRP A 39 -8.07 -0.41 0.42
N GLY A 40 -9.03 0.27 1.04
CA GLY A 40 -9.12 1.73 1.05
C GLY A 40 -7.92 2.39 1.73
N ILE A 41 -7.53 1.92 2.92
CA ILE A 41 -6.35 2.42 3.63
C ILE A 41 -5.07 2.18 2.81
N ILE A 42 -4.87 0.97 2.29
CA ILE A 42 -3.70 0.65 1.46
C ILE A 42 -3.66 1.53 0.21
N GLY A 43 -4.81 1.71 -0.46
CA GLY A 43 -4.92 2.57 -1.64
C GLY A 43 -4.55 4.02 -1.35
N ILE A 44 -5.07 4.60 -0.26
CA ILE A 44 -4.73 5.98 0.15
C ILE A 44 -3.23 6.11 0.43
N LEU A 45 -2.64 5.15 1.14
CA LEU A 45 -1.20 5.15 1.44
C LEU A 45 -0.35 5.05 0.16
N ILE A 46 -0.76 4.25 -0.82
CA ILE A 46 -0.09 4.15 -2.12
C ILE A 46 -0.18 5.48 -2.89
N ILE A 47 -1.34 6.15 -2.89
CA ILE A 47 -1.51 7.45 -3.56
C ILE A 47 -0.57 8.48 -2.95
N ILE A 48 -0.53 8.58 -1.62
CA ILE A 48 0.36 9.51 -0.90
C ILE A 48 1.82 9.20 -1.22
N ALA A 49 2.22 7.92 -1.16
CA ALA A 49 3.60 7.53 -1.44
C ALA A 49 4.00 7.85 -2.89
N ASN A 50 3.13 7.61 -3.86
CA ASN A 50 3.38 7.98 -5.27
C ASN A 50 3.51 9.48 -5.44
N PHE A 51 2.61 10.26 -4.84
CA PHE A 51 2.68 11.72 -4.86
C PHE A 51 4.03 12.22 -4.30
N MET A 52 4.48 11.67 -3.17
CA MET A 52 5.77 12.04 -2.58
C MET A 52 6.97 11.70 -3.45
N VAL A 53 6.90 10.60 -4.22
CA VAL A 53 7.95 10.21 -5.18
C VAL A 53 7.97 11.15 -6.40
N THR A 54 6.81 11.56 -6.89
CA THR A 54 6.65 12.31 -8.14
C THR A 54 6.62 13.83 -7.97
N LYS A 55 6.42 14.36 -6.75
CA LYS A 55 6.29 15.82 -6.52
C LYS A 55 7.44 16.67 -7.06
N ASP A 56 8.64 16.10 -7.15
CA ASP A 56 9.85 16.79 -7.60
C ASP A 56 10.25 16.44 -9.05
N TRP A 57 9.36 15.82 -9.83
CA TRP A 57 9.65 15.47 -11.24
C TRP A 57 9.45 16.64 -12.21
N GLY A 58 8.63 17.63 -11.84
CA GLY A 58 8.37 18.83 -12.66
C GLY A 58 9.23 20.04 -12.31
N LYS A 59 10.23 19.87 -11.44
CA LYS A 59 11.29 20.86 -11.19
C LYS A 59 12.53 20.49 -11.98
#